data_AF-A0A1F7G8N2-F1
#
_entry.id   AF-A0A1F7G8N2-F1
#
_cell.length_a   1.000
_cell.length_b   1.000
_cell.length_c   1.000
_cell.angle_alpha   90.00
_cell.angle_beta   90.00
_cell.angle_gamma   90.00
#
_symmetry.space_group_name_H-M   'P 1'
#
loop_
_entity.id
_entity.type
_entity.pdbx_description
1 polymer ?
#
loop_
_entity_poly.entity_id
_entity_poly.type
_entity_poly.pdbx_seq_one_letter_code
_entity_poly.pdbx_strand_id
1 'polypeptide(L)'
;MKLVRRIVLLLLTLFFFSALTKSLFDYRKNLSFYQQYFEEYEREKKKNIELKTQLLKKSDPNELEKTIRNKLNLLKPGEVAIILKQPTPTPVIITPTPLPNYLQWWQVFF
;
A
#
# COMPACT_ATOMS: atom_id res chain seq x y z
N MET A 1 6.00 -50.37 -37.70
CA MET A 1 6.80 -50.15 -36.48
C MET A 1 7.12 -48.68 -36.17
N LYS A 2 7.62 -47.86 -37.12
CA LYS A 2 7.96 -46.44 -36.85
C LYS A 2 6.76 -45.57 -36.44
N LEU A 3 5.59 -45.78 -37.04
CA LEU A 3 4.36 -45.02 -36.75
C LEU A 3 3.82 -45.34 -35.34
N VAL A 4 3.74 -46.63 -34.99
CA VAL A 4 3.36 -47.11 -33.65
C VAL A 4 4.30 -46.55 -32.58
N ARG A 5 5.63 -46.60 -32.83
CA ARG A 5 6.62 -46.01 -31.91
C ARG A 5 6.41 -44.50 -31.71
N ARG A 6 6.07 -43.74 -32.76
CA ARG A 6 5.75 -42.30 -32.63
C ARG A 6 4.48 -42.08 -31.81
N ILE A 7 3.43 -42.86 -32.04
CA ILE A 7 2.17 -42.77 -31.29
C ILE A 7 2.40 -43.05 -29.80
N VAL A 8 3.14 -44.12 -29.48
CA VAL A 8 3.47 -44.48 -28.09
C VAL A 8 4.28 -43.38 -27.42
N LEU A 9 5.30 -42.81 -28.09
CA LEU A 9 6.08 -41.70 -27.55
C LEU A 9 5.24 -40.45 -27.32
N LEU A 10 4.29 -40.14 -28.21
CA LEU A 10 3.40 -39.00 -28.07
C LEU A 10 2.49 -39.17 -26.85
N LEU A 11 1.92 -40.37 -26.68
CA LEU A 11 1.04 -40.72 -25.57
C LEU A 11 1.80 -40.68 -24.23
N LEU A 12 3.03 -41.20 -24.21
CA LEU A 12 3.92 -41.15 -23.06
C LEU A 12 4.24 -39.70 -22.66
N THR A 13 4.57 -38.87 -23.66
CA THR A 13 4.88 -37.44 -23.44
C THR A 13 3.66 -36.71 -22.87
N LEU A 14 2.49 -36.93 -23.45
CA LEU A 14 1.24 -36.32 -23.00
C LEU A 14 0.85 -36.76 -21.58
N PHE A 15 1.12 -38.03 -21.23
CA PHE A 15 0.97 -38.53 -19.87
C PHE A 15 1.89 -37.81 -18.87
N PHE A 16 3.18 -37.64 -19.20
CA PHE A 16 4.10 -36.90 -18.34
C PHE A 16 3.71 -35.43 -18.17
N PHE A 17 3.28 -34.75 -19.24
CA PHE A 17 2.77 -33.38 -19.14
C PHE A 17 1.52 -33.27 -18.26
N SER A 18 0.59 -34.22 -18.37
CA SER A 18 -0.60 -34.26 -17.54
C SER A 18 -0.27 -34.46 -16.05
N ALA A 19 0.65 -35.38 -15.75
CA ALA A 19 1.08 -35.63 -14.37
C ALA A 19 1.80 -34.41 -13.76
N LEU A 20 2.65 -33.74 -14.55
CA LEU A 20 3.46 -32.61 -14.08
C LEU A 20 2.61 -31.34 -13.88
N THR A 21 1.65 -31.08 -14.77
CA THR A 21 0.78 -29.89 -14.68
C THR A 21 -0.07 -29.90 -13.41
N LYS A 22 -0.62 -31.06 -13.02
CA LYS A 22 -1.37 -31.20 -11.76
C LYS A 22 -0.48 -30.88 -10.54
N SER A 23 0.70 -31.48 -10.46
CA SER A 23 1.64 -31.26 -9.36
C SER A 23 2.08 -29.80 -9.23
N LEU A 24 2.38 -29.14 -10.36
CA LEU A 24 2.77 -27.72 -10.37
C LEU A 24 1.62 -26.81 -9.93
N PHE A 25 0.39 -27.11 -10.36
CA PHE A 25 -0.78 -26.33 -10.01
C PHE A 25 -1.13 -26.46 -8.53
N ASP A 26 -1.10 -27.68 -7.99
CA ASP A 26 -1.35 -27.94 -6.57
C ASP A 26 -0.30 -27.25 -5.68
N TYR A 27 0.98 -27.29 -6.07
CA TYR A 27 2.05 -26.60 -5.35
C TYR A 27 1.83 -25.07 -5.33
N ARG A 28 1.53 -24.46 -6.48
CA ARG A 28 1.25 -23.03 -6.58
C ARG A 28 0.06 -22.63 -5.72
N LYS A 29 -1.02 -23.41 -5.75
CA LYS A 29 -2.23 -23.16 -4.95
C LYS A 29 -1.95 -23.23 -3.45
N ASN A 30 -1.20 -24.24 -3.01
CA ASN A 30 -0.84 -24.41 -1.60
C ASN A 30 0.06 -23.27 -1.11
N LEU A 31 1.01 -22.83 -1.94
CA LEU A 31 1.88 -21.71 -1.61
C LEU A 31 1.09 -20.39 -1.50
N SER A 32 0.20 -20.11 -2.46
CA SER A 32 -0.64 -18.91 -2.40
C SER A 32 -1.58 -18.93 -1.21
N PHE A 33 -2.14 -20.09 -0.88
CA PHE A 33 -3.02 -20.25 0.28
C PHE A 33 -2.27 -19.99 1.59
N TYR A 34 -1.06 -20.56 1.74
CA TYR A 34 -0.23 -20.32 2.91
C TYR A 34 0.13 -18.84 3.06
N GLN A 35 0.57 -18.20 1.99
CA GLN A 35 0.96 -16.79 2.00
C GLN A 35 -0.21 -15.89 2.40
N GLN A 36 -1.39 -16.09 1.79
CA GLN A 36 -2.59 -15.33 2.11
C GLN A 36 -3.01 -15.52 3.57
N TYR A 37 -3.02 -16.76 4.06
CA TYR A 37 -3.42 -17.05 5.43
C TYR A 37 -2.44 -16.47 6.46
N PHE A 38 -1.14 -16.52 6.17
CA PHE A 38 -0.11 -15.91 7.02
C PHE A 38 -0.24 -14.39 7.09
N GLU A 39 -0.50 -13.73 5.95
CA GLU A 39 -0.72 -12.29 5.89
C GLU A 39 -1.99 -11.85 6.64
N GLU A 40 -3.07 -12.62 6.53
CA GLU A 40 -4.31 -12.42 7.28
C GLU A 40 -4.06 -12.54 8.80
N TYR A 41 -3.34 -13.59 9.21
CA TYR A 41 -2.98 -13.82 10.60
C TYR A 41 -2.16 -12.67 11.20
N GLU A 42 -1.11 -12.22 10.51
CA GLU A 42 -0.27 -11.12 10.99
C GLU A 42 -1.05 -9.78 11.04
N ARG A 43 -2.00 -9.57 10.13
CA ARG A 43 -2.89 -8.40 10.15
C ARG A 43 -3.80 -8.40 11.36
N GLU A 44 -4.49 -9.51 11.62
CA GLU A 44 -5.40 -9.63 12.77
C GLU A 44 -4.64 -9.59 14.11
N LYS A 45 -3.42 -10.14 14.16
CA LYS A 45 -2.52 -10.01 15.33
C LYS A 45 -2.15 -8.55 15.61
N LYS A 46 -1.75 -7.78 14.60
CA LYS A 46 -1.45 -6.34 14.74
C LYS A 46 -2.67 -5.57 15.22
N LYS A 47 -3.84 -5.83 14.61
CA LYS A 47 -5.11 -5.21 15.00
C LYS A 47 -5.49 -5.54 16.44
N ASN A 48 -5.27 -6.77 16.90
CA ASN A 48 -5.53 -7.15 18.30
C ASN A 48 -4.66 -6.34 19.27
N ILE A 49 -3.36 -6.20 18.98
CA ILE A 49 -2.43 -5.40 19.79
C ILE A 49 -2.86 -3.93 19.81
N GLU A 50 -3.23 -3.38 18.65
CA GLU A 50 -3.71 -2.02 18.52
C GLU A 50 -4.96 -1.80 19.38
N LEU A 51 -5.97 -2.66 19.25
CA LEU A 51 -7.22 -2.57 20.00
C LEU A 51 -6.98 -2.67 21.51
N LYS A 52 -6.12 -3.58 21.97
CA LYS A 52 -5.72 -3.66 23.39
C LYS A 52 -5.05 -2.37 23.86
N THR A 53 -4.18 -1.79 23.03
CA THR A 53 -3.52 -0.52 23.34
C THR A 53 -4.54 0.63 23.42
N GLN A 54 -5.49 0.68 22.48
CA GLN A 54 -6.56 1.69 22.48
C GLN A 54 -7.47 1.54 23.70
N LEU A 55 -7.79 0.32 24.12
CA LEU A 55 -8.55 0.07 25.35
C LEU A 55 -7.84 0.67 26.56
N LEU A 56 -6.55 0.36 26.74
CA LEU A 56 -5.75 0.92 27.84
C LEU A 56 -5.71 2.46 27.81
N LYS A 57 -5.49 3.06 26.64
CA LYS A 57 -5.51 4.52 26.46
C LYS A 57 -6.85 5.16 26.79
N LYS A 58 -7.96 4.49 26.48
CA LYS A 58 -9.31 5.00 26.77
C LYS A 58 -9.72 4.80 28.23
N SER A 59 -9.18 3.80 28.90
CA SER A 59 -9.45 3.53 30.32
C SER A 59 -8.67 4.46 31.25
N ASP A 60 -7.55 5.03 30.82
CA ASP A 60 -6.79 6.00 31.62
C ASP A 60 -7.54 7.35 31.72
N PRO A 61 -7.95 7.79 32.93
CA PRO A 61 -8.65 9.05 33.13
C PRO A 61 -7.88 10.27 32.62
N ASN A 62 -6.55 10.26 32.67
CA ASN A 62 -5.72 11.38 32.22
C ASN A 62 -5.73 11.52 30.70
N GLU A 63 -5.64 10.41 29.97
CA GLU A 63 -5.72 10.40 28.51
C GLU A 63 -7.13 10.70 28.02
N LEU A 64 -8.16 10.29 28.77
CA LEU A 64 -9.55 10.65 28.51
C LEU A 64 -9.76 12.17 28.66
N GLU A 65 -9.33 12.76 29.78
CA GLU A 65 -9.39 14.20 30.03
C GLU A 65 -8.66 14.97 28.91
N LYS A 66 -7.42 14.57 28.60
CA LYS A 66 -6.60 15.16 27.53
C LYS A 66 -7.29 15.07 26.17
N THR A 67 -7.90 13.93 25.85
CA THR A 67 -8.63 13.75 24.59
C THR A 67 -9.84 14.67 24.49
N ILE A 68 -10.65 14.76 25.56
CA ILE A 68 -11.80 15.67 25.61
C ILE A 68 -11.33 17.11 25.48
N ARG A 69 -10.31 17.49 26.24
CA ARG A 69 -9.74 18.83 26.30
C ARG A 69 -9.22 19.28 24.93
N ASN A 70 -8.49 18.41 24.22
CA ASN A 70 -8.00 18.69 22.87
C ASN A 70 -9.13 18.81 21.85
N LYS A 71 -10.18 17.98 21.94
CA LYS A 71 -11.34 18.06 21.02
C LYS A 71 -12.18 19.32 21.22
N LEU A 72 -12.27 19.79 22.46
CA LEU A 72 -13.05 20.98 22.83
C LEU A 72 -12.21 22.26 22.87
N ASN A 73 -10.92 22.19 22.51
CA ASN A 73 -9.97 23.30 22.66
C ASN A 73 -9.98 23.95 24.05
N LEU A 74 -10.16 23.14 25.10
CA LEU A 74 -10.15 23.58 26.49
C LEU A 74 -8.70 23.67 27.00
N LEU A 75 -8.43 24.57 27.94
CA LEU A 75 -7.10 24.76 28.54
C LEU A 75 -7.09 24.26 29.98
N LYS A 76 -5.93 23.78 30.46
CA LYS A 76 -5.72 23.57 31.90
C LYS A 76 -5.41 24.91 32.58
N PRO A 77 -5.67 25.04 33.89
CA PRO A 77 -5.29 26.24 34.63
C PRO A 77 -3.79 26.54 34.44
N GLY A 78 -3.47 27.76 33.99
CA GLY A 78 -2.08 28.19 33.74
C GLY A 78 -1.55 27.98 32.31
N GLU A 79 -2.33 27.38 31.40
CA GLU A 79 -1.94 27.26 29.99
C GLU A 79 -2.40 28.46 29.15
N VAL A 80 -1.68 28.74 28.05
CA VAL A 80 -1.98 29.82 27.10
C VAL A 80 -2.23 29.23 25.71
N ALA A 81 -3.36 29.53 25.09
CA ALA A 81 -3.63 29.14 23.70
C ALA A 81 -2.91 30.07 22.72
N ILE A 82 -2.12 29.50 21.81
CA ILE A 82 -1.52 30.22 20.68
C ILE A 82 -2.33 29.90 19.44
N ILE A 83 -3.06 30.88 18.91
CA ILE A 83 -3.84 30.74 17.68
C ILE A 83 -3.00 31.26 16.51
N LEU A 84 -2.49 30.34 15.70
CA LEU A 84 -1.73 30.67 14.49
C LEU A 84 -2.70 30.96 13.35
N LYS A 85 -2.57 32.13 12.71
CA LYS A 85 -3.28 32.43 11.47
C LYS A 85 -2.71 31.56 10.35
N GLN A 86 -3.58 31.04 9.48
CA GLN A 86 -3.11 30.35 8.28
C GLN A 86 -2.26 31.32 7.45
N PRO A 87 -1.10 30.88 6.93
CA PRO A 87 -0.28 31.73 6.08
C PRO A 87 -1.08 32.12 4.84
N THR A 88 -0.99 33.39 4.45
CA THR A 88 -1.54 33.85 3.18
C THR A 88 -0.88 33.04 2.06
N PRO A 89 -1.65 32.46 1.12
CA PRO A 89 -1.06 31.71 0.03
C PRO A 89 -0.10 32.61 -0.74
N THR A 90 1.14 32.15 -0.93
CA THR A 90 2.12 32.86 -1.74
C THR A 90 1.55 33.07 -3.14
N PRO A 91 1.57 34.30 -3.68
CA PRO A 91 1.11 34.54 -5.04
C PRO A 91 1.94 33.68 -5.99
N VAL A 92 1.27 32.82 -6.74
CA VAL A 92 1.92 32.05 -7.81
C VAL A 92 2.21 33.04 -8.93
N ILE A 93 3.49 33.42 -9.07
CA ILE A 93 3.95 34.14 -10.26
C ILE A 93 3.86 33.13 -11.40
N ILE A 94 2.87 33.30 -12.26
CA ILE A 94 2.74 32.56 -13.51
C ILE A 94 3.90 32.99 -14.40
N THR A 95 5.02 32.27 -14.35
CA THR A 95 6.06 32.39 -15.37
C THR A 95 5.47 31.91 -16.69
N PRO A 96 5.58 32.67 -17.78
CA PRO A 96 5.11 32.23 -19.09
C PRO A 96 5.82 30.91 -19.43
N THR A 97 5.06 29.96 -19.98
CA THR A 97 5.61 28.71 -20.48
C THR A 97 6.75 29.03 -21.45
N PRO A 98 7.97 28.53 -21.23
CA PRO A 98 9.09 28.84 -22.11
C PRO A 98 8.78 28.34 -23.51
N LEU A 99 9.10 29.15 -24.53
CA LEU A 99 8.97 28.72 -25.92
C LEU A 99 9.86 27.48 -26.15
N PRO A 100 9.45 26.53 -27.00
CA PRO A 100 10.32 25.46 -27.46
C PRO A 100 11.67 25.98 -27.99
N ASN A 101 12.77 25.27 -27.68
CA ASN A 101 14.13 25.70 -27.98
C ASN A 101 14.33 26.12 -29.45
N TYR A 102 13.69 25.45 -30.40
CA TYR A 102 13.81 25.78 -31.82
C TYR A 102 13.25 27.18 -32.17
N LEU A 103 12.18 27.63 -31.49
CA LEU A 103 11.63 28.98 -31.67
C LEU A 103 12.50 30.03 -30.99
N GLN A 104 13.11 29.70 -29.86
CA GLN A 104 14.06 30.60 -29.19
C GLN A 104 15.27 30.87 -30.09
N TRP A 105 15.83 29.82 -30.71
CA TRP A 105 16.94 29.97 -31.64
C TRP A 105 16.54 30.74 -32.91
N TRP A 106 15.30 30.56 -33.40
CA TRP A 106 14.81 31.34 -34.53
C TRP A 106 14.81 32.85 -34.23
N GLN A 107 14.27 33.27 -33.09
CA GLN A 107 14.25 34.69 -32.68
C GLN A 107 15.64 35.30 -32.46
N VAL A 108 16.65 34.48 -32.15
CA VAL A 108 18.03 34.96 -31.93
C VAL A 108 18.78 35.12 -33.25
N PHE A 109 18.50 34.27 -34.24
CA PHE A 109 19.30 34.17 -35.46
C PHE A 109 18.64 34.69 -36.73
N PHE A 110 17.34 34.98 -36.71
CA PHE A 110 16.58 35.50 -37.84
C PHE A 110 15.72 36.69 -37.43
#